data_AF-A0A7R8X6F9-F1
#
_entry.id   AF-A0A7R8X6F9-F1
#
_cell.length_a   1.000
_cell.length_b   1.000
_cell.length_c   1.000
_cell.angle_alpha   90.00
_cell.angle_beta   90.00
_cell.angle_gamma   90.00
#
_symmetry.space_group_name_H-M   'P 1'
#
loop_
_entity.id
_entity.type
_entity.pdbx_description
1 polymer ?
#
loop_
_entity_poly.entity_id
_entity_poly.type
_entity_poly.pdbx_seq_one_letter_code
_entity_poly.pdbx_strand_id
1 'polypeptide(L)'
;HRGKATKKHRRGGLTSPGILYRGIGGTVLPDDIVEGLTRFRQPVKKGARIDVWWLYDDGGLTILIPYILTQRRQFSSASLRVFSLASSRGELEYEQRSMAALLSKFRIDCSDVVVIPDVQKKAGDDTRGDFDALIEPFKEKADESRGEGFYIPNEEHLTNKDKTNRQLRLRELLLEHSLDASFVIMTLPMPRKGMVSAPLYMAWLETLTKDMPPFLLVRGNQTSVLTFYS
;
A
#
# COMPACT_ATOMS: atom_id res chain seq x y z
N HIS A 1 -23.17 39.28 -51.10
CA HIS A 1 -23.13 39.13 -49.63
C HIS A 1 -21.84 38.43 -49.20
N ARG A 2 -20.96 39.13 -48.47
CA ARG A 2 -19.74 38.57 -47.86
C ARG A 2 -20.13 37.80 -46.57
N GLY A 3 -20.03 36.47 -46.60
CA GLY A 3 -20.17 35.63 -45.40
C GLY A 3 -18.85 35.64 -44.60
N LYS A 4 -18.86 36.24 -43.40
CA LYS A 4 -17.75 36.14 -42.44
C LYS A 4 -17.77 34.73 -41.82
N ALA A 5 -16.76 33.93 -42.13
CA ALA A 5 -16.45 32.71 -41.38
C ALA A 5 -15.81 33.10 -40.04
N THR A 6 -16.51 32.86 -38.94
CA THR A 6 -15.98 32.98 -37.58
C THR A 6 -15.05 31.80 -37.30
N LYS A 7 -13.74 32.09 -37.23
CA LYS A 7 -12.73 31.14 -36.74
C LYS A 7 -13.04 30.78 -35.28
N LYS A 8 -13.46 29.54 -35.07
CA LYS A 8 -13.59 28.91 -33.75
C LYS A 8 -12.18 28.85 -33.12
N HIS A 9 -11.94 29.61 -32.07
CA HIS A 9 -10.71 29.55 -31.28
C HIS A 9 -10.52 28.11 -30.77
N ARG A 10 -9.53 27.38 -31.31
CA ARG A 10 -8.97 26.19 -30.66
C ARG A 10 -8.34 26.70 -29.36
N ARG A 11 -8.92 26.32 -28.21
CA ARG A 11 -8.26 26.44 -26.91
C ARG A 11 -7.06 25.50 -26.89
N GLY A 12 -5.93 26.00 -27.37
CA GLY A 12 -4.61 25.41 -27.14
C GLY A 12 -4.03 25.99 -25.86
N GLY A 13 -3.47 25.13 -25.02
CA GLY A 13 -2.76 25.52 -23.81
C GLY A 13 -2.80 24.46 -22.72
N LEU A 14 -2.43 23.20 -23.02
CA LEU A 14 -1.80 22.42 -21.95
C LEU A 14 -0.44 23.08 -21.73
N THR A 15 -0.30 23.78 -20.61
CA THR A 15 1.00 24.24 -20.13
C THR A 15 1.94 23.02 -20.09
N SER A 16 3.10 23.14 -20.75
CA SER A 16 4.09 22.05 -20.73
C SER A 16 4.42 21.71 -19.27
N PRO A 17 4.38 20.43 -18.85
CA PRO A 17 4.61 20.04 -17.45
C PRO A 17 5.88 20.64 -16.83
N GLY A 18 6.94 20.82 -17.62
CA GLY A 18 8.20 21.44 -17.19
C GLY A 18 8.10 22.92 -16.76
N ILE A 19 6.99 23.61 -17.04
CA ILE A 19 6.75 24.97 -16.54
C ILE A 19 6.24 24.94 -15.10
N LEU A 20 5.45 23.91 -14.72
CA LEU A 20 4.80 23.82 -13.42
C LEU A 20 5.70 23.19 -12.35
N TYR A 21 6.60 22.29 -12.74
CA TYR A 21 7.49 21.57 -11.84
C TYR A 21 8.94 22.06 -12.02
N ARG A 22 9.40 22.88 -11.08
CA ARG A 22 10.76 23.42 -11.05
C ARG A 22 11.49 23.03 -9.78
N GLY A 23 12.79 22.80 -9.91
CA GLY A 23 13.69 22.55 -8.77
C GLY A 23 14.06 23.84 -8.04
N ILE A 24 14.91 23.69 -7.02
CA ILE A 24 15.46 24.81 -6.25
C ILE A 24 16.09 25.83 -7.21
N GLY A 25 15.74 27.11 -7.05
CA GLY A 25 16.24 28.19 -7.92
C GLY A 25 15.60 28.25 -9.31
N GLY A 26 14.49 27.52 -9.55
CA GLY A 26 13.77 27.57 -10.82
C GLY A 26 14.40 26.73 -11.93
N THR A 27 15.24 25.75 -11.58
CA THR A 27 15.83 24.80 -12.53
C THR A 27 14.77 23.88 -13.14
N VAL A 28 14.97 23.50 -14.40
CA VAL A 28 14.11 22.52 -15.08
C VAL A 28 14.42 21.15 -14.50
N LEU A 29 13.37 20.43 -14.07
CA LEU A 29 13.52 19.07 -13.58
C LEU A 29 13.65 18.09 -14.76
N PRO A 30 14.44 17.01 -14.61
CA PRO A 30 14.46 15.90 -15.56
C PRO A 30 13.06 15.30 -15.77
N ASP A 31 12.80 14.81 -16.98
CA ASP A 31 11.46 14.33 -17.39
C ASP A 31 11.01 13.13 -16.53
N ASP A 32 11.91 12.22 -16.16
CA ASP A 32 11.64 11.06 -15.31
C ASP A 32 11.15 11.47 -13.90
N ILE A 33 11.70 12.57 -13.36
CA ILE A 33 11.26 13.12 -12.08
C ILE A 33 9.86 13.72 -12.20
N VAL A 34 9.60 14.47 -13.28
CA VAL A 34 8.27 15.05 -13.53
C VAL A 34 7.23 13.95 -13.78
N GLU A 35 7.58 12.89 -14.50
CA GLU A 35 6.75 11.71 -14.67
C GLU A 35 6.44 11.03 -13.33
N GLY A 36 7.46 10.85 -12.47
CA GLY A 36 7.28 10.33 -11.11
C GLY A 36 6.31 11.17 -10.27
N LEU A 37 6.48 12.50 -10.28
CA LEU A 37 5.62 13.44 -9.55
C LEU A 37 4.18 13.48 -10.07
N THR A 38 4.00 13.27 -11.38
CA THR A 38 2.70 13.35 -12.05
C THR A 38 2.08 12.00 -12.37
N ARG A 39 2.67 10.90 -11.87
CA ARG A 39 2.28 9.53 -12.23
C ARG A 39 0.79 9.22 -12.07
N PHE A 40 0.14 9.81 -11.07
CA PHE A 40 -1.29 9.61 -10.80
C PHE A 40 -2.22 10.63 -11.48
N ARG A 41 -1.66 11.64 -12.16
CA ARG A 41 -2.43 12.62 -12.94
C ARG A 41 -2.73 12.10 -14.33
N GLN A 42 -1.86 11.25 -14.86
CA GLN A 42 -2.04 10.60 -16.16
C GLN A 42 -2.88 9.33 -16.02
N PRO A 43 -3.61 8.93 -17.09
CA PRO A 43 -4.21 7.61 -17.13
C PRO A 43 -3.17 6.51 -16.97
N VAL A 44 -3.50 5.50 -16.17
CA VAL A 44 -2.67 4.31 -16.02
C VAL A 44 -2.54 3.56 -17.35
N LYS A 45 -1.45 2.80 -17.49
CA LYS A 45 -1.22 1.98 -18.69
C LYS A 45 -2.27 0.87 -18.80
N LYS A 46 -2.53 0.40 -20.02
CA LYS A 46 -3.41 -0.76 -20.23
C LYS A 46 -2.81 -1.98 -19.51
N GLY A 47 -3.64 -2.71 -18.76
CA GLY A 47 -3.20 -3.82 -17.93
C GLY A 47 -2.63 -3.42 -16.57
N ALA A 48 -2.72 -2.13 -16.19
CA ALA A 48 -2.40 -1.70 -14.84
C ALA A 48 -3.25 -2.43 -13.81
N ARG A 49 -2.63 -2.73 -12.67
CA ARG A 49 -3.23 -3.54 -11.61
C ARG A 49 -3.08 -2.86 -10.27
N ILE A 50 -4.18 -2.81 -9.51
CA ILE A 50 -4.19 -2.33 -8.13
C ILE A 50 -4.37 -3.57 -7.24
N ASP A 51 -3.36 -3.86 -6.43
CA ASP A 51 -3.38 -4.97 -5.50
C ASP A 51 -3.78 -4.45 -4.10
N VAL A 52 -4.82 -5.06 -3.52
CA VAL A 52 -5.42 -4.63 -2.26
C VAL A 52 -5.20 -5.72 -1.21
N TRP A 53 -4.35 -5.46 -0.24
CA TRP A 53 -4.05 -6.36 0.87
C TRP A 53 -4.94 -6.04 2.08
N TRP A 54 -6.11 -6.69 2.13
CA TRP A 54 -7.09 -6.53 3.19
C TRP A 54 -6.82 -7.53 4.31
N LEU A 55 -6.05 -7.10 5.31
CA LEU A 55 -5.48 -8.01 6.32
C LEU A 55 -6.40 -8.22 7.52
N TYR A 56 -7.28 -7.27 7.79
CA TYR A 56 -8.26 -7.29 8.86
C TYR A 56 -9.33 -6.24 8.60
N ASP A 57 -10.45 -6.40 9.30
CA ASP A 57 -11.56 -5.47 9.18
C ASP A 57 -11.19 -4.07 9.72
N ASP A 58 -11.28 -3.09 8.83
CA ASP A 58 -11.06 -1.67 9.11
C ASP A 58 -12.34 -0.85 8.89
N GLY A 59 -13.51 -1.50 8.87
CA GLY A 59 -14.79 -0.90 8.49
C GLY A 59 -15.03 -0.89 6.98
N GLY A 60 -14.15 -1.51 6.19
CA GLY A 60 -14.22 -1.61 4.73
C GLY A 60 -13.55 -0.45 3.98
N LEU A 61 -12.85 0.45 4.69
CA LEU A 61 -12.20 1.60 4.08
C LEU A 61 -11.10 1.20 3.09
N THR A 62 -10.29 0.18 3.44
CA THR A 62 -9.23 -0.36 2.57
C THR A 62 -9.76 -0.82 1.21
N ILE A 63 -10.99 -1.35 1.17
CA ILE A 63 -11.66 -1.80 -0.07
C ILE A 63 -12.38 -0.65 -0.78
N LEU A 64 -12.94 0.31 -0.04
CA LEU A 64 -13.67 1.44 -0.62
C LEU A 64 -12.76 2.35 -1.45
N ILE A 65 -11.54 2.62 -0.98
CA ILE A 65 -10.57 3.48 -1.68
C ILE A 65 -10.28 2.99 -3.12
N PRO A 66 -9.84 1.74 -3.37
CA PRO A 66 -9.58 1.24 -4.71
C PRO A 66 -10.83 1.25 -5.60
N TYR A 67 -12.01 0.97 -5.04
CA TYR A 67 -13.27 1.10 -5.78
C TYR A 67 -13.52 2.54 -6.27
N ILE A 68 -13.34 3.54 -5.41
CA ILE A 68 -13.49 4.96 -5.80
C ILE A 68 -12.44 5.35 -6.86
N LEU A 69 -11.21 4.84 -6.75
CA LEU A 69 -10.15 5.10 -7.72
C LEU A 69 -10.55 4.60 -9.11
N THR A 70 -11.08 3.38 -9.25
CA THR A 70 -11.47 2.82 -10.55
C THR A 70 -12.66 3.55 -11.19
N GLN A 71 -13.44 4.33 -10.43
CA GLN A 71 -14.45 5.23 -10.99
C GLN A 71 -13.86 6.51 -11.62
N ARG A 72 -12.55 6.76 -11.46
CA ARG A 72 -11.87 7.93 -12.03
C ARG A 72 -11.23 7.58 -13.37
N ARG A 73 -11.28 8.52 -14.32
CA ARG A 73 -10.70 8.38 -15.66
C ARG A 73 -9.24 7.92 -15.65
N GLN A 74 -8.48 8.30 -14.62
CA GLN A 74 -7.07 7.93 -14.50
C GLN A 74 -6.88 6.43 -14.26
N PHE A 75 -7.81 5.76 -13.57
CA PHE A 75 -7.68 4.35 -13.18
C PHE A 75 -8.81 3.47 -13.72
N SER A 76 -9.66 3.99 -14.61
CA SER A 76 -10.83 3.28 -15.13
C SER A 76 -10.49 2.02 -15.93
N SER A 77 -9.23 1.87 -16.38
CA SER A 77 -8.72 0.67 -17.03
C SER A 77 -7.91 -0.25 -16.12
N ALA A 78 -7.78 0.07 -14.83
CA ALA A 78 -7.06 -0.75 -13.87
C ALA A 78 -7.93 -1.92 -13.40
N SER A 79 -7.34 -3.10 -13.29
CA SER A 79 -7.98 -4.23 -12.61
C SER A 79 -7.67 -4.22 -11.11
N LEU A 80 -8.63 -4.66 -10.30
CA LEU A 80 -8.46 -4.85 -8.86
C LEU A 80 -8.20 -6.31 -8.55
N ARG A 81 -7.22 -6.60 -7.69
CA ARG A 81 -7.07 -7.91 -7.03
C ARG A 81 -7.09 -7.72 -5.52
N VAL A 82 -7.81 -8.57 -4.82
CA VAL A 82 -7.92 -8.51 -3.35
C VAL A 82 -7.20 -9.70 -2.75
N PHE A 83 -6.30 -9.43 -1.81
CA PHE A 83 -5.55 -10.41 -1.04
C PHE A 83 -6.05 -10.39 0.40
N SER A 84 -6.32 -11.57 0.95
CA SER A 84 -6.55 -11.77 2.38
C SER A 84 -5.64 -12.87 2.92
N LEU A 85 -5.45 -12.88 4.24
CA LEU A 85 -4.62 -13.86 4.92
C LEU A 85 -5.51 -14.89 5.61
N ALA A 86 -5.25 -16.18 5.38
CA ALA A 86 -5.91 -17.24 6.11
C ALA A 86 -5.08 -17.72 7.30
N SER A 87 -5.77 -18.12 8.36
CA SER A 87 -5.14 -18.72 9.54
C SER A 87 -4.86 -20.22 9.36
N SER A 88 -5.60 -20.91 8.49
CA SER A 88 -5.47 -22.34 8.23
C SER A 88 -5.66 -22.66 6.76
N ARG A 89 -4.92 -23.67 6.26
CA ARG A 89 -5.06 -24.17 4.88
C ARG A 89 -6.40 -24.87 4.61
N GLY A 90 -7.07 -25.36 5.66
CA GLY A 90 -8.32 -26.12 5.53
C GLY A 90 -9.53 -25.29 5.08
N GLU A 91 -9.48 -23.98 5.22
CA GLU A 91 -10.63 -23.09 5.01
C GLU A 91 -10.45 -22.11 3.83
N LEU A 92 -9.34 -22.22 3.09
CA LEU A 92 -8.97 -21.27 2.03
C LEU A 92 -10.08 -21.05 0.99
N GLU A 93 -10.65 -22.14 0.45
CA GLU A 93 -11.70 -22.04 -0.56
C GLU A 93 -12.98 -21.40 0.00
N TYR A 94 -13.31 -21.70 1.25
CA TYR A 94 -14.48 -21.14 1.91
C TYR A 94 -14.29 -19.63 2.14
N GLU A 95 -13.14 -19.23 2.70
CA GLU A 95 -12.79 -17.82 2.90
C GLU A 95 -12.78 -17.05 1.58
N GLN A 96 -12.21 -17.64 0.52
CA GLN A 96 -12.15 -17.02 -0.81
C GLN A 96 -13.56 -16.78 -1.38
N ARG A 97 -14.43 -17.80 -1.33
CA ARG A 97 -15.82 -17.67 -1.81
C ARG A 97 -16.62 -16.66 -0.97
N SER A 98 -16.44 -16.68 0.34
CA SER A 98 -17.09 -15.73 1.26
C SER A 98 -16.68 -14.28 0.94
N MET A 99 -15.38 -14.06 0.75
CA MET A 99 -14.81 -12.76 0.37
C MET A 99 -15.33 -12.27 -0.98
N ALA A 100 -15.33 -13.15 -2.00
CA ALA A 100 -15.87 -12.83 -3.32
C ALA A 100 -17.37 -12.48 -3.27
N ALA A 101 -18.16 -13.23 -2.49
CA ALA A 101 -19.58 -12.94 -2.29
C ALA A 101 -19.80 -11.60 -1.58
N LEU A 102 -18.95 -11.24 -0.61
CA LEU A 102 -19.02 -9.95 0.08
C LEU A 102 -18.72 -8.78 -0.88
N LEU A 103 -17.65 -8.88 -1.66
CA LEU A 103 -17.27 -7.87 -2.66
C LEU A 103 -18.37 -7.69 -3.73
N SER A 104 -18.95 -8.81 -4.19
CA SER A 104 -20.08 -8.81 -5.12
C SER A 104 -21.30 -8.07 -4.55
N LYS A 105 -21.64 -8.26 -3.27
CA LYS A 105 -22.71 -7.52 -2.59
C LYS A 105 -22.45 -6.00 -2.56
N PHE A 106 -21.19 -5.60 -2.46
CA PHE A 106 -20.80 -4.18 -2.54
C PHE A 106 -20.65 -3.67 -3.97
N ARG A 107 -20.91 -4.50 -4.99
CA ARG A 107 -20.74 -4.18 -6.42
C ARG A 107 -19.32 -3.73 -6.75
N ILE A 108 -18.35 -4.35 -6.08
CA ILE A 108 -16.93 -4.09 -6.30
C ILE A 108 -16.42 -5.20 -7.21
N ASP A 109 -16.21 -4.86 -8.48
CA ASP A 109 -15.70 -5.78 -9.48
C ASP A 109 -14.19 -5.97 -9.31
N CYS A 110 -13.81 -7.13 -8.78
CA CYS A 110 -12.42 -7.56 -8.67
C CYS A 110 -12.12 -8.61 -9.74
N SER A 111 -10.95 -8.51 -10.35
CA SER A 111 -10.44 -9.51 -11.29
C SER A 111 -10.03 -10.81 -10.61
N ASP A 112 -9.63 -10.74 -9.34
CA ASP A 112 -9.24 -11.91 -8.54
C ASP A 112 -9.39 -11.65 -7.04
N VAL A 113 -9.62 -12.72 -6.29
CA VAL A 113 -9.61 -12.75 -4.82
C VAL A 113 -8.69 -13.89 -4.40
N VAL A 114 -7.57 -13.55 -3.78
CA VAL A 114 -6.51 -14.49 -3.42
C VAL A 114 -6.43 -14.59 -1.90
N VAL A 115 -6.59 -15.80 -1.38
CA VAL A 115 -6.42 -16.08 0.05
C VAL A 115 -5.07 -16.74 0.25
N ILE A 116 -4.15 -16.04 0.90
CA ILE A 116 -2.78 -16.52 1.10
C ILE A 116 -2.71 -17.33 2.41
N PRO A 117 -2.41 -18.65 2.33
CA PRO A 117 -2.02 -19.39 3.51
C PRO A 117 -0.61 -18.97 3.93
N ASP A 118 -0.23 -19.27 5.17
CA ASP A 118 1.17 -19.30 5.61
C ASP A 118 1.84 -17.96 5.99
N VAL A 119 1.09 -16.92 6.35
CA VAL A 119 1.70 -15.70 6.93
C VAL A 119 2.47 -15.97 8.24
N GLN A 120 2.20 -17.11 8.88
CA GLN A 120 2.84 -17.54 10.13
C GLN A 120 4.11 -18.37 9.91
N LYS A 121 4.50 -18.66 8.66
CA LYS A 121 5.76 -19.36 8.39
C LYS A 121 6.94 -18.50 8.83
N LYS A 122 8.05 -19.16 9.16
CA LYS A 122 9.34 -18.49 9.40
C LYS A 122 9.71 -17.73 8.13
N ALA A 123 10.02 -16.44 8.28
CA ALA A 123 10.60 -15.65 7.19
C ALA A 123 12.02 -16.18 6.85
N GLY A 124 12.43 -15.96 5.61
CA GLY A 124 13.76 -16.26 5.10
C GLY A 124 14.85 -15.54 5.89
N ASP A 125 16.03 -16.15 5.90
CA ASP A 125 17.17 -15.63 6.68
C ASP A 125 17.70 -14.31 6.06
N ASP A 126 17.59 -14.11 4.75
CA ASP A 126 17.96 -12.85 4.07
C ASP A 126 17.06 -11.68 4.53
N THR A 127 15.74 -11.85 4.46
CA THR A 127 14.76 -10.84 4.93
C THR A 127 14.98 -10.49 6.40
N ARG A 128 15.34 -11.49 7.20
CA ARG A 128 15.67 -11.31 8.62
C ARG A 128 16.98 -10.54 8.81
N GLY A 129 18.03 -10.88 8.05
CA GLY A 129 19.30 -10.16 8.07
C GLY A 129 19.15 -8.69 7.71
N ASP A 130 18.38 -8.39 6.66
CA ASP A 130 18.06 -7.02 6.25
C ASP A 130 17.33 -6.24 7.36
N PHE A 131 16.36 -6.89 8.01
CA PHE A 131 15.64 -6.30 9.13
C PHE A 131 16.55 -6.05 10.33
N ASP A 132 17.36 -7.04 10.71
CA ASP A 132 18.29 -6.95 11.84
C ASP A 132 19.28 -5.81 11.62
N ALA A 133 19.78 -5.63 10.39
CA ALA A 133 20.63 -4.51 10.01
C ALA A 133 19.90 -3.15 10.07
N LEU A 134 18.63 -3.10 9.67
CA LEU A 134 17.80 -1.89 9.74
C LEU A 134 17.60 -1.40 11.17
N ILE A 135 17.37 -2.32 12.11
CA ILE A 135 17.10 -1.97 13.52
C ILE A 135 18.36 -1.81 14.36
N GLU A 136 19.51 -2.27 13.90
CA GLU A 136 20.77 -2.27 14.66
C GLU A 136 21.14 -0.91 15.26
N PRO A 137 21.01 0.23 14.55
CA PRO A 137 21.31 1.55 15.11
C PRO A 137 20.40 1.96 16.29
N PHE A 138 19.23 1.31 16.41
CA PHE A 138 18.18 1.65 17.37
C PHE A 138 18.08 0.63 18.51
N LYS A 139 18.91 -0.42 18.54
CA LYS A 139 18.94 -1.33 19.69
C LYS A 139 19.55 -0.64 20.90
N GLU A 140 18.97 -0.91 22.07
CA GLU A 140 19.47 -0.39 23.35
C GLU A 140 20.94 -0.81 23.56
N LYS A 141 21.81 0.18 23.76
CA LYS A 141 23.22 -0.04 24.12
C LYS A 141 23.40 0.25 25.61
N ALA A 142 24.13 -0.63 26.30
CA ALA A 142 24.30 -0.57 27.75
C ALA A 142 24.88 0.76 28.30
N ASP A 143 25.58 1.54 27.48
CA ASP A 143 26.34 2.74 27.89
C ASP A 143 25.82 4.08 27.31
N GLU A 144 24.72 4.11 26.55
CA GLU A 144 24.24 5.34 25.93
C GLU A 144 22.96 5.87 26.60
N SER A 145 23.10 6.89 27.45
CA SER A 145 22.00 7.69 28.00
C SER A 145 21.41 8.62 26.93
N ARG A 146 20.88 8.05 25.85
CA ARG A 146 20.12 8.80 24.85
C ARG A 146 18.63 8.68 25.22
N GLY A 147 17.90 9.78 25.15
CA GLY A 147 16.59 9.96 25.81
C GLY A 147 15.54 8.88 25.52
N GLU A 148 14.54 8.81 26.40
CA GLU A 148 13.43 7.84 26.32
C GLU A 148 12.75 7.83 24.93
N GLY A 149 12.51 6.64 24.39
CA GLY A 149 11.67 6.43 23.19
C GLY A 149 12.39 6.31 21.84
N PHE A 150 13.72 6.47 21.80
CA PHE A 150 14.51 6.31 20.56
C PHE A 150 15.13 4.91 20.38
N TYR A 151 14.90 4.00 21.33
CA TYR A 151 15.50 2.67 21.35
C TYR A 151 14.47 1.55 21.34
N ILE A 152 14.94 0.39 20.92
CA ILE A 152 14.24 -0.89 21.00
C ILE A 152 14.88 -1.66 22.16
N PRO A 153 14.18 -1.79 23.31
CA PRO A 153 14.64 -2.60 24.42
C PRO A 153 14.79 -4.07 24.00
N ASN A 154 15.80 -4.75 24.55
CA ASN A 154 16.04 -6.17 24.24
C ASN A 154 14.83 -7.06 24.61
N GLU A 155 14.15 -6.75 25.72
CA GLU A 155 12.94 -7.44 26.16
C GLU A 155 11.77 -7.24 25.18
N GLU A 156 11.61 -6.03 24.65
CA GLU A 156 10.58 -5.71 23.64
C GLU A 156 10.82 -6.50 22.35
N HIS A 157 12.08 -6.52 21.89
CA HIS A 157 12.49 -7.25 20.70
C HIS A 157 12.18 -8.74 20.82
N LEU A 158 12.48 -9.35 21.97
CA LEU A 158 12.16 -10.75 22.26
C LEU A 158 10.64 -11.00 22.32
N THR A 159 9.90 -10.14 23.03
CA THR A 159 8.44 -10.28 23.22
C THR A 159 7.67 -10.13 21.90
N ASN A 160 8.19 -9.33 20.96
CA ASN A 160 7.56 -9.10 19.66
C ASN A 160 8.17 -9.92 18.52
N LYS A 161 8.96 -10.97 18.81
CA LYS A 161 9.62 -11.82 17.80
C LYS A 161 8.63 -12.41 16.77
N ASP A 162 7.49 -12.93 17.22
CA ASP A 162 6.51 -13.55 16.32
C ASP A 162 5.78 -12.51 15.46
N LYS A 163 5.45 -11.35 16.05
CA LYS A 163 4.87 -10.23 15.29
C LYS A 163 5.84 -9.71 14.24
N THR A 164 7.11 -9.58 14.60
CA THR A 164 8.18 -9.20 13.68
C THR A 164 8.29 -10.23 12.57
N ASN A 165 8.36 -11.53 12.89
CA ASN A 165 8.40 -12.59 11.89
C ASN A 165 7.20 -12.52 10.93
N ARG A 166 6.00 -12.23 11.44
CA ARG A 166 4.82 -12.04 10.59
C ARG A 166 4.98 -10.87 9.61
N GLN A 167 5.57 -9.75 10.02
CA GLN A 167 5.84 -8.63 9.09
C GLN A 167 6.88 -8.99 8.04
N LEU A 168 7.95 -9.70 8.43
CA LEU A 168 8.97 -10.18 7.49
C LEU A 168 8.39 -11.17 6.48
N ARG A 169 7.57 -12.12 6.95
CA ARG A 169 6.92 -13.07 6.05
C ARG A 169 5.92 -12.38 5.12
N LEU A 170 5.20 -11.38 5.63
CA LEU A 170 4.29 -10.57 4.83
C LEU A 170 5.02 -9.75 3.76
N ARG A 171 6.23 -9.24 4.07
CA ARG A 171 7.11 -8.59 3.10
C ARG A 171 7.48 -9.53 1.95
N GLU A 172 7.85 -10.78 2.23
CA GLU A 172 8.14 -11.76 1.18
C GLU A 172 6.94 -12.02 0.28
N LEU A 173 5.75 -12.14 0.86
CA LEU A 173 4.50 -12.35 0.12
C LEU A 173 4.12 -11.12 -0.72
N LEU A 174 4.38 -9.90 -0.22
CA LEU A 174 4.18 -8.65 -0.97
C LEU A 174 5.10 -8.60 -2.20
N LEU A 175 6.37 -8.99 -2.04
CA LEU A 175 7.32 -9.08 -3.15
C LEU A 175 6.90 -10.15 -4.17
N GLU A 176 6.46 -11.32 -3.68
CA GLU A 176 6.05 -12.44 -4.53
C GLU A 176 4.84 -12.09 -5.41
N HIS A 177 3.84 -11.42 -4.86
CA HIS A 177 2.55 -11.24 -5.53
C HIS A 177 2.32 -9.85 -6.13
N SER A 178 3.02 -8.81 -5.65
CA SER A 178 2.66 -7.41 -5.92
C SER A 178 3.83 -6.52 -6.35
N LEU A 179 5.02 -7.07 -6.64
CA LEU A 179 6.16 -6.27 -7.11
C LEU A 179 5.92 -5.61 -8.49
N ASP A 180 5.14 -6.25 -9.36
CA ASP A 180 4.74 -5.74 -10.68
C ASP A 180 3.42 -4.95 -10.66
N ALA A 181 2.83 -4.73 -9.48
CA ALA A 181 1.59 -3.96 -9.35
C ALA A 181 1.82 -2.48 -9.74
N SER A 182 0.77 -1.83 -10.24
CA SER A 182 0.82 -0.39 -10.53
C SER A 182 0.60 0.47 -9.27
N PHE A 183 -0.12 -0.08 -8.29
CA PHE A 183 -0.38 0.54 -7.00
C PHE A 183 -0.74 -0.54 -5.99
N VAL A 184 -0.21 -0.45 -4.77
CA VAL A 184 -0.53 -1.38 -3.68
C VAL A 184 -1.23 -0.62 -2.56
N ILE A 185 -2.37 -1.14 -2.11
CA ILE A 185 -3.12 -0.60 -0.99
C ILE A 185 -3.19 -1.69 0.07
N MET A 186 -2.79 -1.41 1.30
CA MET A 186 -2.73 -2.39 2.37
C MET A 186 -3.29 -1.81 3.65
N THR A 187 -4.00 -2.63 4.41
CA THR A 187 -4.39 -2.26 5.76
C THR A 187 -3.14 -2.03 6.62
N LEU A 188 -2.99 -0.83 7.18
CA LEU A 188 -1.84 -0.38 7.96
C LEU A 188 -1.72 -1.20 9.24
N PRO A 189 -0.73 -2.11 9.37
CA PRO A 189 -0.56 -2.91 10.58
C PRO A 189 -0.39 -1.99 11.78
N MET A 190 -1.21 -2.18 12.82
CA MET A 190 -1.15 -1.33 14.01
C MET A 190 -0.92 -2.17 15.27
N PRO A 191 0.20 -1.98 16.00
CA PRO A 191 0.37 -2.59 17.31
C PRO A 191 -0.58 -1.97 18.33
N ARG A 192 -0.83 -2.70 19.43
CA ARG A 192 -1.52 -2.14 20.59
C ARG A 192 -0.67 -1.01 21.20
N LYS A 193 -1.34 0.06 21.64
CA LYS A 193 -0.66 1.22 22.25
C LYS A 193 0.19 0.78 23.44
N GLY A 194 1.43 1.24 23.50
CA GLY A 194 2.37 0.95 24.58
C GLY A 194 3.06 -0.42 24.51
N MET A 195 2.84 -1.21 23.45
CA MET A 195 3.45 -2.55 23.33
C MET A 195 4.67 -2.62 22.41
N VAL A 196 4.86 -1.59 21.60
CA VAL A 196 5.91 -1.50 20.60
C VAL A 196 6.42 -0.07 20.59
N SER A 197 7.74 0.09 20.66
CA SER A 197 8.47 1.34 20.53
C SER A 197 8.28 1.95 19.13
N ALA A 198 8.42 3.28 19.04
CA ALA A 198 8.40 3.97 17.76
C ALA A 198 9.43 3.41 16.75
N PRO A 199 10.71 3.18 17.09
CA PRO A 199 11.68 2.61 16.15
C PRO A 199 11.31 1.21 15.66
N LEU A 200 10.84 0.30 16.53
CA LEU A 200 10.44 -1.03 16.09
C LEU A 200 9.21 -1.00 15.17
N TYR A 201 8.23 -0.16 15.49
CA TYR A 201 7.05 0.01 14.66
C TYR A 201 7.39 0.58 13.28
N MET A 202 8.21 1.63 13.24
CA MET A 202 8.64 2.24 11.97
C MET A 202 9.49 1.27 11.15
N ALA A 203 10.33 0.45 11.78
CA ALA A 203 11.10 -0.58 11.09
C ALA A 203 10.19 -1.64 10.44
N TRP A 204 9.08 -2.01 11.08
CA TRP A 204 8.08 -2.89 10.44
C TRP A 204 7.47 -2.25 9.20
N LEU A 205 7.07 -0.98 9.26
CA LEU A 205 6.48 -0.28 8.12
C LEU A 205 7.48 -0.13 6.96
N GLU A 206 8.70 0.30 7.26
CA GLU A 206 9.79 0.41 6.29
C GLU A 206 10.05 -0.94 5.61
N THR A 207 10.10 -2.02 6.39
CA THR A 207 10.33 -3.36 5.85
C THR A 207 9.25 -3.79 4.87
N LEU A 208 7.98 -3.48 5.14
CA LEU A 208 6.86 -3.84 4.26
C LEU A 208 6.87 -3.05 2.95
N THR A 209 7.26 -1.77 2.98
CA THR A 209 7.08 -0.82 1.87
C THR A 209 8.34 -0.56 1.06
N LYS A 210 9.53 -0.88 1.59
CA LYS A 210 10.81 -0.69 0.91
C LYS A 210 10.79 -1.34 -0.49
N ASP A 211 11.28 -0.62 -1.50
CA ASP A 211 11.38 -1.09 -2.88
C ASP A 211 10.06 -1.63 -3.49
N MET A 212 8.90 -1.25 -2.95
CA MET A 212 7.60 -1.60 -3.53
C MET A 212 7.18 -0.57 -4.59
N PRO A 213 6.25 -0.95 -5.50
CA PRO A 213 5.45 0.02 -6.23
C PRO A 213 4.81 1.03 -5.27
N PRO A 214 4.31 2.18 -5.76
CA PRO A 214 3.71 3.15 -4.88
C PRO A 214 2.66 2.50 -3.97
N PHE A 215 2.76 2.82 -2.69
CA PHE A 215 2.16 2.05 -1.62
C PHE A 215 1.32 2.95 -0.74
N LEU A 216 0.11 2.51 -0.41
CA LEU A 216 -0.79 3.22 0.50
C LEU A 216 -1.16 2.33 1.68
N LEU A 217 -0.70 2.72 2.87
CA LEU A 217 -1.11 2.13 4.14
C LEU A 217 -2.39 2.81 4.63
N VAL A 218 -3.45 2.03 4.86
CA VAL A 218 -4.79 2.53 5.22
C VAL A 218 -5.20 2.04 6.59
N ARG A 219 -5.71 2.94 7.43
CA ARG A 219 -6.34 2.58 8.69
C ARG A 219 -7.70 3.24 8.80
N GLY A 220 -8.75 2.44 8.79
CA GLY A 220 -10.08 2.90 9.19
C GLY A 220 -10.25 2.99 10.71
N ASN A 221 -11.37 3.58 11.12
CA ASN A 221 -11.78 3.75 12.52
C ASN A 221 -12.76 2.65 12.99
N GLN A 222 -12.82 1.52 12.25
CA GLN A 222 -13.69 0.37 12.54
C GLN A 222 -15.20 0.68 12.47
N THR A 223 -15.59 1.88 12.02
CA THR A 223 -16.99 2.19 11.71
C THR A 223 -17.27 1.75 10.28
N SER A 224 -18.34 0.97 10.07
CA SER A 224 -18.67 0.49 8.73
C SER A 224 -18.93 1.64 7.77
N VAL A 225 -18.17 1.68 6.67
CA VAL A 225 -18.39 2.62 5.55
C VAL A 225 -19.06 1.96 4.36
N LEU A 226 -19.27 0.64 4.43
CA LEU A 226 -19.97 -0.13 3.41
C LEU A 226 -21.36 -0.52 3.94
N THR A 227 -22.40 0.00 3.31
CA THR A 227 -23.80 -0.24 3.69
C THR A 227 -24.49 -1.08 2.61
N PHE A 228 -25.23 -2.09 3.04
CA PHE A 228 -26.13 -2.83 2.16
C PHE A 228 -27.38 -1.98 1.88
N TYR A 229 -27.79 -1.90 0.62
CA TYR A 229 -29.13 -1.46 0.29
C TYR A 229 -30.06 -2.65 0.50
N SER A 230 -30.90 -2.56 1.53
CA SER A 230 -32.00 -3.51 1.80
C SER A 230 -33.07 -3.43 0.72
#